data_AF-A0A5X9TEL7-F1
#
_entry.id   AF-A0A5X9TEL7-F1
#
_cell.length_a   1.000
_cell.length_b   1.000
_cell.length_c   1.000
_cell.angle_alpha   90.00
_cell.angle_beta   90.00
_cell.angle_gamma   90.00
#
_symmetry.space_group_name_H-M   'P 1'
#
loop_
_entity.id
_entity.type
_entity.pdbx_description
1 polymer ?
#
loop_
_entity_poly.entity_id
_entity_poly.type
_entity_poly.pdbx_seq_one_letter_code
_entity_poly.pdbx_strand_id
1 'polypeptide(L)'
;HNESIPEREAQKLEIERMFWQLIDVEFQIYVGSELNNVVGKNICWATSVLRDGSEFYDKYPLDKILWKLKPDVYPIVGLRAMISSIFGVDAQEAMMLLQAMIGLKMINVDLSYPILETGLIKIISNDHYIGLNSNGYY
;
A
#
# COMPACT_ATOMS: atom_id res chain seq x y z
N HIS A 1 -20.57 15.51 -11.19
CA HIS A 1 -20.64 15.08 -12.60
C HIS A 1 -21.25 13.69 -12.58
N ASN A 2 -22.42 13.48 -13.21
CA ASN A 2 -23.09 12.18 -13.25
C ASN A 2 -22.45 11.36 -14.37
N GLU A 3 -21.38 10.63 -14.08
CA GLU A 3 -20.87 9.62 -14.99
C GLU A 3 -21.80 8.40 -14.90
N SER A 4 -22.64 8.20 -15.92
CA SER A 4 -23.44 6.99 -16.05
C SER A 4 -22.53 5.81 -16.40
N ILE A 5 -22.63 4.72 -15.64
CA ILE A 5 -21.94 3.46 -15.95
C ILE A 5 -22.34 3.03 -17.38
N PRO A 6 -21.38 2.68 -18.25
CA PRO A 6 -21.69 2.18 -19.59
C PRO A 6 -22.65 0.99 -19.53
N GLU A 7 -23.62 0.93 -20.44
CA GLU A 7 -24.71 -0.07 -20.43
C GLU A 7 -24.19 -1.50 -20.27
N ARG A 8 -23.09 -1.84 -20.96
CA ARG A 8 -22.46 -3.16 -20.89
C ARG A 8 -21.91 -3.48 -19.50
N GLU A 9 -21.33 -2.51 -18.81
CA GLU A 9 -20.81 -2.71 -17.45
C GLU A 9 -21.96 -2.83 -16.44
N ALA A 10 -23.04 -2.06 -16.63
CA ALA A 10 -24.25 -2.19 -15.80
C ALA A 10 -24.90 -3.57 -15.94
N GLN A 11 -24.96 -4.12 -17.16
CA GLN A 11 -25.49 -5.47 -17.40
C GLN A 11 -24.64 -6.56 -16.71
N LYS A 12 -23.30 -6.45 -16.74
CA LYS A 12 -22.42 -7.38 -16.02
C LYS A 12 -22.65 -7.32 -14.51
N LEU A 13 -22.72 -6.11 -13.96
CA LEU A 13 -22.97 -5.88 -12.53
C LEU A 13 -24.32 -6.46 -12.10
N GLU A 14 -25.35 -6.36 -12.93
CA GLU A 14 -26.66 -6.96 -12.62
C GLU A 14 -26.61 -8.49 -12.59
N ILE A 15 -25.86 -9.12 -13.50
CA ILE A 15 -25.64 -10.57 -13.48
C ILE A 15 -24.90 -10.99 -12.19
N GLU A 16 -23.85 -10.27 -11.81
CA GLU A 16 -23.10 -10.53 -10.57
C GLU A 16 -23.99 -10.35 -9.34
N ARG A 17 -24.76 -9.25 -9.28
CA ARG A 17 -25.71 -8.98 -8.20
C ARG A 17 -26.71 -10.13 -8.02
N MET A 18 -27.32 -10.59 -9.12
CA MET A 18 -28.25 -11.72 -9.08
C MET A 18 -27.58 -13.01 -8.62
N PHE A 19 -26.37 -13.30 -9.10
CA PHE A 19 -25.61 -14.48 -8.70
C PHE A 19 -25.37 -14.54 -7.19
N TRP A 20 -24.85 -13.44 -6.60
CA TRP A 20 -24.59 -13.39 -5.16
C TRP A 20 -25.88 -13.45 -4.33
N GLN A 21 -26.94 -12.79 -4.79
CA GLN A 21 -28.24 -12.83 -4.12
C GLN A 21 -28.86 -14.24 -4.10
N LEU A 22 -28.66 -15.05 -5.15
CA LEU A 22 -29.18 -16.43 -5.21
C LEU A 22 -28.53 -17.36 -4.17
N ILE A 23 -27.34 -17.03 -3.68
CA ILE A 23 -26.63 -17.77 -2.65
C ILE A 23 -26.64 -17.06 -1.28
N ASP A 24 -27.55 -16.11 -1.11
CA ASP A 24 -27.75 -15.34 0.13
C ASP A 24 -26.50 -14.57 0.61
N VAL A 25 -25.71 -14.07 -0.35
CA VAL A 25 -24.53 -13.23 -0.10
C VAL A 25 -24.85 -11.78 -0.46
N GLU A 26 -24.53 -10.86 0.46
CA GLU A 26 -24.70 -9.42 0.24
C GLU A 26 -23.79 -8.92 -0.89
N PHE A 27 -24.38 -8.23 -1.87
CA PHE A 27 -23.65 -7.61 -2.98
C PHE A 27 -23.58 -6.09 -2.80
N GLN A 28 -22.37 -5.54 -2.89
CA GLN A 28 -22.11 -4.11 -2.81
C GLN A 28 -21.16 -3.67 -3.92
N ILE A 29 -21.39 -2.46 -4.45
CA ILE A 29 -20.51 -1.85 -5.46
C ILE A 29 -19.71 -0.74 -4.78
N TYR A 30 -18.39 -0.82 -4.86
CA TYR A 30 -17.49 0.21 -4.37
C TYR A 30 -17.26 1.26 -5.46
N VAL A 31 -17.81 2.46 -5.26
CA VAL A 31 -17.59 3.63 -6.12
C VAL A 31 -16.47 4.52 -5.57
N GLY A 32 -15.79 5.27 -6.45
CA GLY A 32 -14.67 6.13 -6.08
C GLY A 32 -15.08 7.28 -5.17
N SER A 33 -14.88 7.13 -3.86
CA SER A 33 -14.86 8.25 -2.91
C SER A 33 -13.52 8.99 -2.98
N GLU A 34 -13.44 10.18 -2.41
CA GLU A 34 -12.17 10.91 -2.28
C GLU A 34 -11.12 10.08 -1.53
N LEU A 35 -11.55 9.38 -0.47
CA LEU A 35 -10.73 8.41 0.25
C LEU A 35 -10.23 7.29 -0.66
N ASN A 36 -11.12 6.68 -1.46
CA ASN A 36 -10.74 5.61 -2.39
C ASN A 36 -9.76 6.10 -3.46
N ASN A 37 -9.85 7.36 -3.86
CA ASN A 37 -8.90 7.98 -4.78
C ASN A 37 -7.50 8.11 -4.15
N VAL A 38 -7.41 8.62 -2.91
CA VAL A 38 -6.14 8.70 -2.17
C VAL A 38 -5.52 7.32 -1.99
N VAL A 39 -6.31 6.35 -1.51
CA VAL A 39 -5.87 4.96 -1.33
C VAL A 39 -5.40 4.36 -2.66
N GLY A 40 -6.17 4.55 -3.74
CA GLY A 40 -5.81 4.07 -5.08
C GLY A 40 -4.50 4.63 -5.60
N LYS A 41 -4.29 5.96 -5.46
CA LYS A 41 -3.02 6.61 -5.84
C LYS A 41 -1.85 6.05 -5.04
N ASN A 42 -2.00 5.89 -3.73
CA ASN A 42 -0.95 5.39 -2.86
C ASN A 42 -0.62 3.91 -3.15
N ILE A 43 -1.63 3.07 -3.41
CA ILE A 43 -1.41 1.69 -3.86
C ILE A 43 -0.65 1.68 -5.17
N CYS A 44 -1.06 2.51 -6.13
CA CYS A 44 -0.40 2.60 -7.44
C CYS A 44 1.07 2.98 -7.30
N TRP A 45 1.35 3.99 -6.49
CA TRP A 45 2.71 4.41 -6.19
C TRP A 45 3.52 3.35 -5.43
N ALA A 46 2.97 2.72 -4.39
CA ALA A 46 3.71 1.74 -3.59
C ALA A 46 4.01 0.45 -4.37
N THR A 47 3.10 0.04 -5.26
CA THR A 47 3.24 -1.21 -6.03
C THR A 47 3.91 -1.02 -7.38
N SER A 48 4.29 0.20 -7.77
CA SER A 48 4.78 0.50 -9.12
C SER A 48 5.97 -0.37 -9.51
N VAL A 49 6.91 -0.57 -8.59
CA VAL A 49 8.15 -1.33 -8.84
C VAL A 49 7.94 -2.84 -8.96
N LEU A 50 6.80 -3.36 -8.50
CA LEU A 50 6.48 -4.79 -8.56
C LEU A 50 5.77 -5.16 -9.87
N ARG A 51 5.18 -4.17 -10.57
CA ARG A 51 4.36 -4.42 -11.77
C ARG A 51 5.18 -4.83 -12.99
N ASP A 52 6.45 -4.44 -13.01
CA ASP A 52 7.37 -4.75 -14.11
C ASP A 52 7.95 -6.18 -14.01
N GLY A 53 7.58 -6.93 -12.96
CA GLY A 53 7.97 -8.34 -12.78
C GLY A 53 9.44 -8.55 -12.43
N SER A 54 10.19 -7.48 -12.14
CA SER A 54 11.60 -7.56 -11.77
C SER A 54 11.77 -7.77 -10.26
N GLU A 55 12.46 -8.82 -9.87
CA GLU A 55 12.83 -9.14 -8.48
C GLU A 55 14.15 -8.45 -8.07
N PHE A 56 14.39 -7.21 -8.53
CA PHE A 56 15.65 -6.49 -8.29
C PHE A 56 15.95 -6.33 -6.79
N TYR A 57 14.92 -6.39 -5.94
CA TYR A 57 14.99 -6.24 -4.50
C TYR A 57 15.54 -7.49 -3.78
N ASP A 58 15.52 -8.67 -4.41
CA ASP A 58 15.94 -9.94 -3.78
C ASP A 58 17.43 -9.98 -3.44
N LYS A 59 18.25 -9.16 -4.12
CA LYS A 59 19.68 -9.02 -3.82
C LYS A 59 19.94 -8.26 -2.51
N TYR A 60 18.91 -7.63 -1.92
CA TYR A 60 19.04 -6.85 -0.69
C TYR A 60 18.45 -7.58 0.52
N PRO A 61 19.14 -7.58 1.67
CA PRO A 61 18.59 -8.11 2.91
C PRO A 61 17.61 -7.11 3.54
N LEU A 62 16.41 -6.99 2.96
CA LEU A 62 15.37 -6.02 3.36
C LEU A 62 14.84 -6.23 4.78
N ASP A 63 14.97 -7.43 5.33
CA ASP A 63 14.64 -7.75 6.72
C ASP A 63 15.50 -6.94 7.72
N LYS A 64 16.74 -6.62 7.36
CA LYS A 64 17.70 -5.94 8.25
C LYS A 64 17.33 -4.51 8.64
N ILE A 65 16.37 -3.87 7.98
CA ILE A 65 15.93 -2.51 8.31
C ILE A 65 14.65 -2.49 9.17
N LEU A 66 13.89 -3.59 9.23
CA LEU A 66 12.57 -3.62 9.86
C LEU A 66 12.61 -3.22 11.35
N TRP A 67 13.64 -3.63 12.09
CA TRP A 67 13.81 -3.26 13.50
C TRP A 67 13.96 -1.75 13.73
N LYS A 68 14.46 -0.99 12.73
CA LYS A 68 14.61 0.48 12.80
C LYS A 68 13.31 1.23 12.53
N LEU A 69 12.35 0.59 11.88
CA LEU A 69 11.12 1.21 11.40
C LEU A 69 10.00 0.94 12.39
N LYS A 70 9.86 1.84 13.37
CA LYS A 70 8.79 1.74 14.37
C LYS A 70 7.47 2.22 13.78
N PRO A 71 6.33 1.87 14.37
CA PRO A 71 5.07 2.54 14.07
C PRO A 71 5.18 4.04 14.38
N ASP A 72 5.20 4.88 13.35
CA ASP A 72 5.27 6.34 13.45
C ASP A 72 5.03 6.99 12.07
N VAL A 73 5.02 8.32 12.02
CA VAL A 73 4.98 9.12 10.80
C VAL A 73 6.39 9.54 10.41
N TYR A 74 6.81 9.18 9.20
CA TYR A 74 8.14 9.46 8.68
C TYR A 74 8.09 10.28 7.40
N PRO A 75 9.01 11.23 7.18
CA PRO A 75 9.21 11.82 5.86
C PRO A 75 9.84 10.81 4.90
N ILE A 76 9.31 10.72 3.68
CA ILE A 76 9.85 9.84 2.61
C ILE A 76 11.33 10.11 2.39
N VAL A 77 11.73 11.40 2.40
CA VAL A 77 13.12 11.81 2.21
C VAL A 77 14.03 11.23 3.30
N GLY A 78 13.55 11.16 4.54
CA GLY A 78 14.28 10.58 5.66
C GLY A 78 14.42 9.06 5.54
N LEU A 79 13.33 8.37 5.20
CA LEU A 79 13.35 6.93 4.97
C LEU A 79 14.29 6.55 3.82
N ARG A 80 14.21 7.29 2.70
CA ARG A 80 15.08 7.12 1.54
C ARG A 80 16.55 7.29 1.92
N ALA A 81 16.89 8.35 2.66
CA ALA A 81 18.25 8.59 3.11
C ALA A 81 18.76 7.47 4.04
N MET A 82 17.91 6.96 4.93
CA MET A 82 18.23 5.81 5.79
C MET A 82 18.53 4.56 4.97
N ILE A 83 17.65 4.23 4.00
CA ILE A 83 17.80 3.06 3.12
C ILE A 83 19.07 3.18 2.27
N SER A 84 19.30 4.33 1.63
CA SER A 84 20.53 4.62 0.88
C SER A 84 21.78 4.39 1.73
N SER A 85 21.77 4.88 2.98
CA SER A 85 22.92 4.70 3.89
C SER A 85 23.15 3.26 4.33
N ILE A 86 22.08 2.46 4.49
CA ILE A 86 22.18 1.07 4.96
C ILE A 86 22.65 0.14 3.84
N PHE A 87 22.12 0.32 2.63
CA PHE A 87 22.39 -0.57 1.50
C PHE A 87 23.47 -0.03 0.54
N GLY A 88 23.94 1.20 0.72
CA GLY A 88 24.94 1.81 -0.16
C GLY A 88 24.42 2.08 -1.56
N VAL A 89 23.14 2.43 -1.69
CA VAL A 89 22.45 2.65 -2.97
C VAL A 89 22.10 4.12 -3.17
N ASP A 90 21.89 4.51 -4.42
CA ASP A 90 21.45 5.87 -4.73
C ASP A 90 20.01 6.15 -4.24
N ALA A 91 19.59 7.40 -4.35
CA ALA A 91 18.28 7.83 -3.89
C ALA A 91 17.12 7.18 -4.67
N GLN A 92 17.31 6.90 -5.96
CA GLN A 92 16.28 6.30 -6.80
C GLN A 92 16.08 4.83 -6.43
N GLU A 93 17.17 4.07 -6.32
CA GLU A 93 17.11 2.66 -5.91
C GLU A 93 16.60 2.53 -4.48
N ALA A 94 17.00 3.41 -3.54
CA ALA A 94 16.43 3.43 -2.19
C ALA A 94 14.92 3.67 -2.16
N MET A 95 14.42 4.56 -3.03
CA MET A 95 12.98 4.79 -3.18
C MET A 95 12.27 3.53 -3.69
N MET A 96 12.87 2.84 -4.67
CA MET A 96 12.33 1.60 -5.21
C MET A 96 12.30 0.49 -4.15
N LEU A 97 13.33 0.38 -3.30
CA LEU A 97 13.34 -0.57 -2.18
C LEU A 97 12.26 -0.25 -1.14
N LEU A 98 12.04 1.04 -0.82
CA LEU A 98 10.95 1.46 0.05
C LEU A 98 9.58 1.05 -0.52
N GLN A 99 9.35 1.30 -1.82
CA GLN A 99 8.13 0.89 -2.50
C GLN A 99 7.97 -0.64 -2.47
N ALA A 100 9.04 -1.39 -2.76
CA ALA A 100 9.02 -2.85 -2.71
C ALA A 100 8.66 -3.37 -1.31
N MET A 101 9.25 -2.82 -0.24
CA MET A 101 8.93 -3.22 1.14
C MET A 101 7.46 -2.97 1.53
N ILE A 102 6.85 -1.91 1.02
CA ILE A 102 5.42 -1.62 1.22
C ILE A 102 4.55 -2.57 0.37
N GLY A 103 4.91 -2.74 -0.90
CA GLY A 103 4.18 -3.59 -1.85
C GLY A 103 4.19 -5.07 -1.47
N LEU A 104 5.33 -5.56 -0.96
CA LEU A 104 5.52 -6.92 -0.42
C LEU A 104 4.97 -7.09 1.00
N LYS A 105 4.35 -6.04 1.58
CA LYS A 105 3.76 -6.04 2.93
C LYS A 105 4.75 -6.29 4.08
N MET A 106 6.05 -6.17 3.84
CA MET A 106 7.07 -6.19 4.91
C MET A 106 6.87 -5.02 5.87
N ILE A 107 6.37 -3.89 5.36
CA ILE A 107 5.88 -2.76 6.16
C ILE A 107 4.42 -2.50 5.82
N ASN A 108 3.61 -2.43 6.87
CA ASN A 108 2.23 -1.99 6.77
C ASN A 108 2.15 -0.48 6.97
N VAL A 109 1.59 0.22 5.98
CA VAL A 109 1.43 1.68 6.00
C VAL A 109 -0.03 2.07 5.88
N ASP A 110 -0.39 3.21 6.46
CA ASP A 110 -1.70 3.80 6.33
C ASP A 110 -1.87 4.42 4.94
N LEU A 111 -2.44 3.64 4.01
CA LEU A 111 -2.66 4.08 2.62
C LEU A 111 -3.80 5.10 2.49
N SER A 112 -4.58 5.35 3.54
CA SER A 112 -5.55 6.45 3.56
C SER A 112 -4.89 7.81 3.76
N TYR A 113 -3.66 7.83 4.28
CA TYR A 113 -2.88 9.03 4.47
C TYR A 113 -2.35 9.54 3.12
N PRO A 114 -2.45 10.83 2.76
CA PRO A 114 -2.09 11.33 1.42
C PRO A 114 -0.56 11.42 1.23
N ILE A 115 0.10 10.27 1.05
CA ILE A 115 1.57 10.12 0.99
C ILE A 115 2.19 11.00 -0.10
N LEU A 116 1.62 10.97 -1.32
CA LEU A 116 2.15 11.71 -2.46
C LEU A 116 2.04 13.23 -2.32
N GLU A 117 1.04 13.70 -1.57
CA GLU A 117 0.77 15.13 -1.40
C GLU A 117 1.55 15.69 -0.20
N THR A 118 1.72 14.89 0.85
CA THR A 118 2.40 15.31 2.09
C THR A 118 3.88 14.97 2.11
N GLY A 119 4.31 13.98 1.32
CA GLY A 119 5.66 13.41 1.41
C GLY A 119 5.93 12.66 2.72
N LEU A 120 4.87 12.29 3.45
CA LEU A 120 4.95 11.58 4.73
C LEU A 120 4.31 10.19 4.60
N ILE A 121 4.91 9.21 5.27
CA ILE A 121 4.41 7.83 5.37
C ILE A 121 4.14 7.54 6.83
N LYS A 122 2.91 7.12 7.12
CA LYS A 122 2.52 6.62 8.43
C LYS A 122 2.66 5.10 8.44
N ILE A 123 3.67 4.60 9.14
CA ILE A 123 3.89 3.17 9.35
C ILE A 123 3.00 2.72 10.50
N ILE A 124 2.20 1.67 10.27
CA ILE A 124 1.32 1.07 11.27
C ILE A 124 2.03 -0.08 11.98
N SER A 125 2.71 -0.93 11.23
CA SER A 125 3.43 -2.10 11.74
C SER A 125 4.41 -2.64 10.69
N ASN A 126 5.25 -3.58 11.10
CA ASN A 126 6.07 -4.42 10.22
C ASN A 126 6.34 -5.75 10.92
N ASP A 127 6.97 -6.71 10.24
CA ASP A 127 7.18 -8.07 10.76
C ASP A 127 7.87 -8.13 12.14
N HIS A 128 8.67 -7.11 12.49
CA HIS A 128 9.30 -7.00 13.80
C HIS A 128 8.35 -6.45 14.89
N TYR A 129 7.40 -5.58 14.52
CA TYR A 129 6.46 -4.92 15.43
C TYR A 129 5.02 -5.47 15.35
N ILE A 130 4.79 -6.61 14.69
CA ILE A 130 3.49 -7.31 14.62
C ILE A 130 2.96 -7.72 16.02
N GLY A 131 3.82 -7.76 17.05
CA GLY A 131 3.48 -8.26 18.40
C GLY A 131 2.92 -7.27 19.42
N LEU A 132 2.76 -5.96 19.12
CA LEU A 132 2.34 -4.98 20.14
C LEU A 132 0.85 -4.62 20.13
N ASN A 133 0.14 -4.82 19.01
CA ASN A 133 -1.27 -4.39 18.89
C ASN A 133 -2.31 -5.53 19.01
N SER A 134 -1.87 -6.79 19.15
CA SER A 134 -2.76 -7.94 19.35
C SER A 134 -3.04 -8.26 20.82
N ASN A 135 -2.35 -7.61 21.77
CA ASN A 135 -2.57 -7.74 23.22
C ASN A 135 -2.67 -6.37 23.88
N GLY A 136 -3.78 -5.65 23.65
CA GLY A 136 -4.02 -4.33 24.23
C GLY A 136 -3.64 -4.23 25.72
N TYR A 137 -2.54 -3.53 25.99
CA TYR A 137 -2.08 -2.92 27.24
C TYR A 137 -1.03 -1.89 26.80
N TYR A 138 -1.14 -0.56 26.97
CA TYR A 138 -1.84 0.30 27.93
C TYR A 138 -2.37 1.55 27.22
#